data_AF-A0A661CMW3-F1
#
_entry.id   AF-A0A661CMW3-F1
#
_cell.length_a   1.000
_cell.length_b   1.000
_cell.length_c   1.000
_cell.angle_alpha   90.00
_cell.angle_beta   90.00
_cell.angle_gamma   90.00
#
_symmetry.space_group_name_H-M   'P 1'
#
loop_
_entity.id
_entity.type
_entity.pdbx_description
1 polymer ?
#
loop_
_entity_poly.entity_id
_entity_poly.type
_entity_poly.pdbx_seq_one_letter_code
_entity_poly.pdbx_strand_id
1 'polypeptide(L)'
;MVSRISEDYFVLPVIQRRLVWGEEQMELLFDTLLKGNSLGCIMVMEEEKGKQPMFAFRGFTKDGTDTFSLNPGENLGKEHFLVIDGQQRLQAFYLGLLGNINGKLLFFNLTSDCEKFEFDFKFASEKSKLPKVQTLENSNKRRNYWYSVPELFKQLRNTNDVYGTCENIVEKLGIEKSSIKRMFDMNIKRFFLNTIDTCAIGLSIVRVTQSSNNDDTCALLMLTC
;
A
#
# COMPACT_ATOMS: atom_id res chain seq x y z
N MET A 1 -9.00 -1.48 -0.89
CA MET A 1 -8.68 -0.43 0.11
C MET A 1 -7.90 0.73 -0.52
N VAL A 2 -6.69 0.53 -1.05
CA VAL A 2 -5.84 1.64 -1.59
C VAL A 2 -6.47 2.48 -2.71
N SER A 3 -7.31 1.92 -3.59
CA SER A 3 -8.02 2.70 -4.63
C SER A 3 -9.01 3.72 -4.04
N ARG A 4 -9.60 3.41 -2.87
CA ARG A 4 -10.52 4.29 -2.18
C ARG A 4 -9.80 5.50 -1.55
N ILE A 5 -8.47 5.45 -1.40
CA ILE A 5 -7.66 6.61 -1.01
C ILE A 5 -7.56 7.61 -2.17
N SER A 6 -7.34 7.15 -3.40
CA SER A 6 -7.27 8.06 -4.58
C SER A 6 -8.59 8.78 -4.85
N GLU A 7 -9.70 8.17 -4.44
CA GLU A 7 -11.05 8.68 -4.54
C GLU A 7 -11.47 9.51 -3.29
N ASP A 8 -10.54 9.77 -2.36
CA ASP A 8 -10.73 10.49 -1.10
C ASP A 8 -11.90 9.95 -0.24
N TYR A 9 -12.17 8.63 -0.26
CA TYR A 9 -13.06 7.99 0.72
C TYR A 9 -12.35 7.78 2.05
N PHE A 10 -11.06 7.43 2.04
CA PHE A 10 -10.25 7.38 3.26
C PHE A 10 -9.55 8.71 3.46
N VAL A 11 -9.74 9.30 4.63
CA VAL A 11 -9.19 10.62 5.00
C VAL A 11 -8.57 10.59 6.39
N LEU A 12 -7.73 11.58 6.68
CA LEU A 12 -7.01 11.70 7.94
C LEU A 12 -7.60 12.85 8.77
N PRO A 13 -8.03 12.61 10.02
CA PRO A 13 -8.30 13.70 10.96
C PRO A 13 -7.10 14.64 11.07
N VAL A 14 -7.32 15.96 11.17
CA VAL A 14 -6.23 16.95 11.21
C VAL A 14 -5.27 16.75 12.40
N ILE A 15 -5.75 16.16 13.50
CA ILE A 15 -4.93 15.81 14.66
C ILE A 15 -3.90 14.69 14.36
N GLN A 16 -4.13 13.89 13.32
CA GLN A 16 -3.22 12.81 12.96
C GLN A 16 -1.91 13.35 12.40
N ARG A 17 -0.81 12.75 12.86
CA ARG A 17 0.55 13.14 12.46
C ARG A 17 0.75 12.98 10.96
N ARG A 18 1.63 13.81 10.40
CA ARG A 18 2.10 13.71 9.00
C ARG A 18 2.83 12.38 8.77
N LEU A 19 3.10 12.08 7.50
CA LEU A 19 3.92 10.92 7.14
C LEU A 19 5.31 11.09 7.77
N VAL A 20 5.68 10.16 8.66
CA VAL A 20 7.00 10.12 9.30
C VAL A 20 7.83 8.93 8.84
N TRP A 21 7.20 7.98 8.14
CA TRP A 21 7.92 6.83 7.61
C TRP A 21 8.80 7.21 6.43
N GLY A 22 10.08 6.85 6.52
CA GLY A 22 11.03 6.95 5.42
C GLY A 22 10.93 5.77 4.44
N GLU A 23 11.71 5.85 3.35
CA GLU A 23 11.78 4.83 2.30
C GLU A 23 12.04 3.43 2.86
N GLU A 24 13.01 3.27 3.77
CA GLU A 24 13.39 1.96 4.33
C GLU A 24 12.26 1.29 5.12
N GLN A 25 11.48 2.06 5.89
CA GLN A 25 10.36 1.53 6.68
C GLN A 25 9.23 1.04 5.76
N MET A 26 8.98 1.78 4.69
CA MET A 26 8.00 1.39 3.68
C MET A 26 8.47 0.18 2.88
N GLU A 27 9.75 0.12 2.49
CA GLU A 27 10.35 -1.05 1.82
C GLU A 27 10.21 -2.32 2.68
N LEU A 28 10.51 -2.22 3.98
CA LEU A 28 10.35 -3.32 4.94
C LEU A 28 8.90 -3.77 5.12
N LEU A 29 7.94 -2.83 5.04
CA LEU A 29 6.52 -3.15 5.05
C LEU A 29 6.15 -4.06 3.86
N PHE A 30 6.65 -3.76 2.66
CA PHE A 30 6.40 -4.57 1.47
C PHE A 30 7.11 -5.92 1.52
N ASP A 31 8.33 -5.99 2.05
CA ASP A 31 9.00 -7.27 2.33
C ASP A 31 8.16 -8.14 3.28
N THR A 32 7.68 -7.56 4.38
CA THR A 32 6.81 -8.24 5.35
C THR A 32 5.48 -8.68 4.73
N LEU A 33 4.91 -7.88 3.83
CA LEU A 33 3.71 -8.23 3.08
C LEU A 33 3.95 -9.48 2.21
N LEU A 34 5.05 -9.53 1.45
CA LEU A 34 5.34 -10.67 0.57
C LEU A 34 5.67 -11.95 1.33
N LYS A 35 6.18 -11.83 2.56
CA LYS A 35 6.34 -12.97 3.48
C LYS A 35 5.02 -13.64 3.85
N GLY A 36 3.88 -12.95 3.67
CA GLY A 36 2.56 -13.44 4.06
C GLY A 36 2.27 -13.26 5.55
N ASN A 37 3.01 -12.37 6.22
CA ASN A 37 2.77 -12.04 7.62
C ASN A 37 1.51 -11.17 7.74
N SER A 38 0.74 -11.35 8.82
CA SER A 38 -0.35 -10.44 9.16
C SER A 38 0.22 -9.06 9.48
N LEU A 39 -0.34 -8.04 8.85
CA LEU A 39 0.05 -6.65 9.06
C LEU A 39 -0.92 -5.92 9.98
N GLY A 40 -1.70 -6.66 10.78
CA GLY A 40 -2.66 -6.13 11.75
C GLY A 40 -3.94 -5.59 11.10
N CYS A 41 -4.58 -4.61 11.74
CA CYS A 41 -5.78 -3.96 11.23
C CYS A 41 -5.59 -2.45 11.05
N ILE A 42 -6.36 -1.87 10.12
CA ILE A 42 -6.59 -0.43 10.01
C ILE A 42 -7.91 -0.14 10.73
N MET A 43 -7.91 0.82 11.64
CA MET A 43 -9.12 1.26 12.32
C MET A 43 -9.61 2.56 11.70
N VAL A 44 -10.89 2.59 11.32
CA VAL A 44 -11.53 3.77 10.75
C VAL A 44 -12.83 4.10 11.44
N MET A 45 -13.20 5.38 11.44
CA MET A 45 -14.54 5.85 11.79
C MET A 45 -15.28 6.22 10.51
N GLU A 46 -16.50 5.72 10.36
CA GLU A 46 -17.36 6.01 9.22
C GLU A 46 -18.19 7.27 9.48
N GLU A 47 -18.11 8.23 8.55
CA GLU A 47 -18.95 9.42 8.49
C GLU A 47 -19.88 9.35 7.28
N GLU A 48 -21.18 9.43 7.53
CA GLU A 48 -22.20 9.30 6.49
C GLU A 48 -22.30 10.55 5.61
N LYS A 49 -22.61 10.33 4.33
CA LYS A 49 -22.95 11.39 3.39
C LYS A 49 -24.10 12.26 3.93
N GLY A 50 -24.00 13.57 3.73
CA GLY A 50 -25.03 14.53 4.09
C GLY A 50 -25.01 14.98 5.56
N LYS A 51 -24.18 14.37 6.41
CA LYS A 51 -23.90 14.86 7.76
C LYS A 51 -22.76 15.87 7.74
N GLN A 52 -22.71 16.72 8.76
CA GLN A 52 -21.53 17.53 9.03
C GLN A 52 -20.41 16.63 9.56
N PRO A 53 -19.16 16.81 9.10
CA PRO A 53 -18.04 16.04 9.63
C PRO A 53 -17.80 16.37 11.11
N MET A 54 -17.56 15.34 11.91
CA MET A 54 -17.29 15.48 13.35
C MET A 54 -15.93 16.12 13.61
N PHE A 55 -14.99 15.96 12.67
CA PHE A 55 -13.63 16.49 12.77
C PHE A 55 -13.21 17.13 11.44
N ALA A 56 -12.35 18.15 11.52
CA ALA A 56 -11.61 18.59 10.33
C ALA A 56 -10.71 17.44 9.84
N PHE A 57 -10.62 17.26 8.52
CA PHE A 57 -9.83 16.21 7.91
C PHE A 57 -9.03 16.70 6.70
N ARG A 58 -8.10 15.86 6.24
CA ARG A 58 -7.30 16.06 5.02
C ARG A 58 -7.15 14.75 4.26
N GLY A 59 -6.86 14.82 2.97
CA GLY A 59 -6.53 13.64 2.17
C GLY A 59 -5.18 13.03 2.54
N PHE A 60 -4.95 11.79 2.15
CA PHE A 60 -3.61 11.19 2.16
C PHE A 60 -2.71 11.87 1.13
N THR A 61 -1.41 11.92 1.38
CA THR A 61 -0.47 12.42 0.37
C THR A 61 -0.38 11.44 -0.80
N LYS A 62 -0.24 11.96 -2.02
CA LYS A 62 -0.12 11.11 -3.23
C LYS A 62 1.33 10.95 -3.71
N ASP A 63 2.21 11.85 -3.28
CA ASP A 63 3.60 11.99 -3.71
C ASP A 63 4.59 12.28 -2.56
N GLY A 64 4.13 12.25 -1.30
CA GLY A 64 4.92 12.64 -0.14
C GLY A 64 4.75 14.12 0.27
N THR A 65 4.13 14.96 -0.55
CA THR A 65 3.85 16.36 -0.21
C THR A 65 2.61 16.50 0.65
N ASP A 66 2.60 17.49 1.53
CA ASP A 66 1.49 17.69 2.46
C ASP A 66 0.21 18.15 1.75
N THR A 67 -0.91 17.59 2.21
CA THR A 67 -2.24 17.94 1.73
C THR A 67 -2.87 19.03 2.59
N PHE A 68 -3.66 19.90 1.96
CA PHE A 68 -4.43 20.92 2.67
C PHE A 68 -5.59 20.29 3.43
N SER A 69 -5.91 20.88 4.57
CA SER A 69 -7.10 20.53 5.36
C SER A 69 -8.35 21.04 4.67
N LEU A 70 -9.40 20.22 4.67
CA LEU A 70 -10.75 20.62 4.31
C LEU A 70 -11.48 21.03 5.60
N ASN A 71 -12.12 22.20 5.56
CA ASN A 71 -12.83 22.74 6.71
C ASN A 71 -14.19 22.06 6.91
N PRO A 72 -14.67 21.90 8.16
CA PRO A 72 -15.98 21.30 8.48
C PRO A 72 -17.24 22.09 8.03
N GLY A 73 -17.10 23.10 7.18
CA GLY A 73 -18.15 24.10 6.95
C GLY A 73 -19.34 23.63 6.12
N GLU A 74 -19.22 22.49 5.44
CA GLU A 74 -20.24 21.97 4.52
C GLU A 74 -20.55 20.49 4.80
N ASN A 75 -21.78 20.09 4.48
CA ASN A 75 -22.19 18.69 4.56
C ASN A 75 -21.35 17.82 3.64
N LEU A 76 -21.03 16.61 4.10
CA LEU A 76 -20.24 15.68 3.32
C LEU A 76 -20.95 15.28 2.01
N GLY A 77 -20.33 15.56 0.86
CA GLY A 77 -20.85 15.18 -0.45
C GLY A 77 -20.85 13.67 -0.73
N LYS A 78 -20.10 12.91 0.08
CA LYS A 78 -19.95 11.44 0.04
C LYS A 78 -19.65 10.90 1.44
N GLU A 79 -19.72 9.58 1.61
CA GLU A 79 -19.23 8.95 2.85
C GLU A 79 -17.70 9.10 2.97
N HIS A 80 -17.22 9.21 4.21
CA HIS A 80 -15.79 9.24 4.52
C HIS A 80 -15.44 8.22 5.60
N PHE A 81 -14.22 7.70 5.53
CA PHE A 81 -13.60 6.82 6.51
C PHE A 81 -12.40 7.55 7.11
N LEU A 82 -12.58 8.09 8.31
CA LEU A 82 -11.53 8.74 9.09
C LEU A 82 -10.60 7.69 9.66
N VAL A 83 -9.34 7.69 9.24
CA VAL A 83 -8.36 6.70 9.71
C VAL A 83 -7.85 7.07 11.11
N ILE A 84 -8.15 6.21 12.09
CA ILE A 84 -7.79 6.39 13.50
C ILE A 84 -6.43 5.73 13.79
N ASP A 85 -6.26 4.49 13.33
CA ASP A 85 -5.03 3.71 13.50
C ASP A 85 -4.58 3.07 12.19
N GLY A 86 -3.27 2.83 12.08
CA GLY A 86 -2.65 2.24 10.89
C GLY A 86 -2.42 3.23 9.74
N GLN A 87 -2.57 4.54 9.98
CA GLN A 87 -2.40 5.58 8.97
C GLN A 87 -1.08 5.49 8.19
N GLN A 88 0.05 5.22 8.85
CA GLN A 88 1.36 5.18 8.21
C GLN A 88 1.49 3.96 7.28
N ARG A 89 0.95 2.80 7.69
CA ARG A 89 0.88 1.59 6.84
C ARG A 89 0.03 1.86 5.61
N LEU A 90 -1.16 2.43 5.80
CA LEU A 90 -2.07 2.71 4.70
C LEU A 90 -1.47 3.72 3.70
N GLN A 91 -0.80 4.76 4.20
CA GLN A 91 -0.06 5.73 3.40
C GLN A 91 1.08 5.06 2.64
N ALA A 92 1.87 4.18 3.27
CA ALA A 92 2.96 3.45 2.63
C ALA A 92 2.47 2.56 1.48
N PHE A 93 1.37 1.82 1.66
CA PHE A 93 0.79 1.04 0.58
C PHE A 93 0.33 1.90 -0.59
N TYR A 94 -0.28 3.05 -0.31
CA TYR A 94 -0.67 3.98 -1.36
C TYR A 94 0.55 4.45 -2.17
N LEU A 95 1.59 4.94 -1.49
CA LEU A 95 2.79 5.48 -2.16
C LEU A 95 3.56 4.39 -2.92
N GLY A 96 3.57 3.15 -2.42
CA GLY A 96 4.26 2.05 -3.10
C GLY A 96 3.49 1.45 -4.28
N LEU A 97 2.15 1.38 -4.21
CA LEU A 97 1.33 0.70 -5.23
C LEU A 97 0.79 1.64 -6.30
N LEU A 98 0.48 2.88 -5.96
CA LEU A 98 -0.24 3.82 -6.84
C LEU A 98 0.41 5.21 -6.93
N GLY A 99 1.12 5.62 -5.89
CA GLY A 99 1.76 6.93 -5.79
C GLY A 99 3.27 6.90 -6.03
N ASN A 100 3.95 7.87 -5.40
CA ASN A 100 5.40 7.98 -5.33
C ASN A 100 5.78 8.66 -4.01
N ILE A 101 7.05 8.68 -3.63
CA ILE A 101 7.53 9.55 -2.54
C ILE A 101 8.65 10.44 -3.07
N ASN A 102 8.41 11.76 -3.08
CA ASN A 102 9.36 12.77 -3.56
C ASN A 102 9.88 12.45 -4.98
N GLY A 103 8.99 12.03 -5.88
CA GLY A 103 9.33 11.65 -7.25
C GLY A 103 9.99 10.27 -7.41
N LYS A 104 10.04 9.45 -6.34
CA LYS A 104 10.57 8.09 -6.38
C LYS A 104 9.45 7.06 -6.40
N LEU A 105 9.56 6.10 -7.31
CA LEU A 105 8.66 4.94 -7.40
C LEU A 105 9.26 3.76 -6.65
N LEU A 106 8.39 2.89 -6.14
CA LEU A 106 8.81 1.64 -5.54
C LEU A 106 9.14 0.62 -6.63
N PHE A 107 10.29 -0.04 -6.49
CA PHE A 107 10.74 -1.13 -7.35
C PHE A 107 10.87 -2.42 -6.53
N PHE A 108 10.54 -3.54 -7.17
CA PHE A 108 10.68 -4.88 -6.63
C PHE A 108 11.74 -5.66 -7.41
N ASN A 109 12.67 -6.31 -6.71
CA ASN A 109 13.64 -7.21 -7.32
C ASN A 109 13.00 -8.57 -7.62
N LEU A 110 12.71 -8.85 -8.89
CA LEU A 110 12.11 -10.12 -9.34
C LEU A 110 13.06 -11.33 -9.20
N THR A 111 14.31 -11.08 -8.83
CA THR A 111 15.30 -12.12 -8.46
C THR A 111 15.57 -12.20 -6.96
N SER A 112 14.68 -11.65 -6.14
CA SER A 112 14.64 -11.86 -4.70
C SER A 112 14.64 -13.35 -4.34
N ASP A 113 15.20 -13.68 -3.17
CA ASP A 113 15.29 -15.06 -2.70
C ASP A 113 13.99 -15.50 -2.03
N CYS A 114 13.07 -15.98 -2.86
CA CYS A 114 11.77 -16.44 -2.40
C CYS A 114 11.85 -17.68 -1.49
N GLU A 115 12.93 -18.49 -1.56
CA GLU A 115 13.09 -19.67 -0.71
C GLU A 115 13.49 -19.28 0.72
N LYS A 116 14.33 -18.24 0.85
CA LYS A 116 14.68 -17.63 2.13
C LYS A 116 13.66 -16.60 2.64
N PHE A 117 12.61 -16.32 1.88
CA PHE A 117 11.63 -15.28 2.17
C PHE A 117 12.28 -13.89 2.32
N GLU A 118 13.27 -13.57 1.49
CA GLU A 118 13.96 -12.27 1.48
C GLU A 118 13.57 -11.51 0.22
N PHE A 119 12.76 -10.44 0.38
CA PHE A 119 12.24 -9.67 -0.74
C PHE A 119 12.81 -8.26 -0.76
N ASP A 120 13.56 -7.93 -1.82
CA ASP A 120 14.16 -6.61 -1.93
C ASP A 120 13.20 -5.62 -2.61
N PHE A 121 12.86 -4.57 -1.87
CA PHE A 121 12.15 -3.40 -2.36
C PHE A 121 13.03 -2.16 -2.24
N LYS A 122 12.97 -1.28 -3.24
CA LYS A 122 13.70 -0.01 -3.22
C LYS A 122 12.91 1.12 -3.87
N PHE A 123 12.82 2.27 -3.18
CA PHE A 123 12.40 3.51 -3.80
C PHE A 123 13.53 4.12 -4.64
N ALA A 124 13.23 4.50 -5.88
CA ALA A 124 14.18 5.22 -6.72
C ALA A 124 13.47 6.16 -7.70
N SER A 125 14.12 7.24 -8.09
CA SER A 125 13.62 8.13 -9.15
C SER A 125 13.69 7.44 -10.52
N GLU A 126 14.66 6.54 -10.69
CA GLU A 126 14.91 5.83 -11.94
C GLU A 126 15.50 4.45 -11.66
N LYS A 127 15.17 3.46 -12.50
CA LYS A 127 15.69 2.09 -12.41
C LYS A 127 17.23 2.03 -12.53
N SER A 128 17.86 2.99 -13.19
CA SER A 128 19.31 3.09 -13.38
C SER A 128 20.10 3.23 -12.08
N LYS A 129 19.49 3.83 -11.05
CA LYS A 129 20.09 4.11 -9.74
C LYS A 129 20.03 2.91 -8.78
N LEU A 130 19.34 1.84 -9.16
CA LEU A 130 19.16 0.66 -8.33
C LEU A 130 20.38 -0.28 -8.43
N PRO A 131 20.71 -1.02 -7.35
CA PRO A 131 21.83 -1.97 -7.36
C PRO A 131 21.65 -3.04 -8.43
N LYS A 132 22.57 -3.10 -9.40
CA LYS A 132 22.50 -4.05 -10.53
C LYS A 132 22.89 -5.47 -10.14
N VAL A 133 23.70 -5.62 -9.10
CA VAL A 133 24.25 -6.89 -8.65
C VAL A 133 24.17 -6.94 -7.13
N GLN A 134 23.76 -8.08 -6.60
CA GLN A 134 23.82 -8.40 -5.17
C GLN A 134 24.93 -9.42 -4.93
N THR A 135 25.63 -9.25 -3.82
CA THR A 135 26.60 -10.24 -3.32
C THR A 135 25.89 -11.13 -2.32
N LEU A 136 25.84 -12.42 -2.62
CA LEU A 136 25.28 -13.44 -1.74
C LEU A 136 26.31 -13.82 -0.67
N GLU A 137 25.86 -14.44 0.42
CA GLU A 137 26.68 -14.85 1.57
C GLU A 137 27.92 -15.68 1.15
N ASN A 138 27.79 -16.51 0.11
CA ASN A 138 28.87 -17.33 -0.42
C ASN A 138 29.80 -16.57 -1.39
N SER A 139 29.83 -15.24 -1.36
CA SER A 139 30.53 -14.37 -2.33
C SER A 139 30.08 -14.49 -3.79
N ASN A 140 29.04 -15.29 -4.06
CA ASN A 140 28.43 -15.40 -5.38
C ASN A 140 27.70 -14.10 -5.75
N LYS A 141 27.91 -13.61 -6.97
CA LYS A 141 27.24 -12.43 -7.48
C LYS A 141 26.00 -12.83 -8.27
N ARG A 142 24.87 -12.20 -7.97
CA ARG A 142 23.61 -12.36 -8.73
C ARG A 142 23.19 -11.02 -9.32
N ARG A 143 22.75 -11.03 -10.58
CA ARG A 143 22.18 -9.85 -11.23
C ARG A 143 20.77 -9.61 -10.70
N ASN A 144 20.49 -8.39 -10.29
CA ASN A 144 19.17 -7.96 -9.84
C ASN A 144 18.30 -7.54 -11.02
N TYR A 145 17.03 -7.90 -10.96
CA TYR A 145 16.02 -7.51 -11.96
C TYR A 145 14.92 -6.70 -11.30
N TRP A 146 15.11 -5.40 -11.26
CA TRP A 146 14.15 -4.45 -10.71
C TRP A 146 12.99 -4.20 -11.68
N TYR A 147 11.77 -4.24 -11.16
CA TYR A 147 10.55 -3.93 -11.89
C TYR A 147 9.68 -2.95 -11.10
N SER A 148 9.00 -2.04 -11.78
CA SER A 148 8.18 -1.02 -11.13
C SER A 148 6.98 -1.65 -10.44
N VAL A 149 6.82 -1.42 -9.14
CA VAL A 149 5.69 -1.98 -8.36
C VAL A 149 4.35 -1.41 -8.85
N PRO A 150 4.19 -0.10 -9.11
CA PRO A 150 2.93 0.41 -9.65
C PRO A 150 2.55 -0.18 -11.02
N GLU A 151 3.53 -0.38 -11.92
CA GLU A 151 3.30 -1.02 -13.22
C GLU A 151 2.88 -2.49 -13.04
N LEU A 152 3.58 -3.24 -12.19
CA LEU A 152 3.25 -4.63 -11.88
C LEU A 152 1.86 -4.77 -11.27
N PHE A 153 1.56 -3.96 -10.26
CA PHE A 153 0.27 -3.95 -9.58
C PHE A 153 -0.87 -3.64 -10.56
N LYS A 154 -0.70 -2.64 -11.42
CA LYS A 154 -1.68 -2.28 -12.45
C LYS A 154 -1.89 -3.41 -13.46
N GLN A 155 -0.82 -4.02 -13.96
CA GLN A 155 -0.91 -5.13 -14.92
C GLN A 155 -1.68 -6.29 -14.30
N LEU A 156 -1.28 -6.75 -13.11
CA LEU A 156 -1.90 -7.88 -12.42
C LEU A 156 -3.37 -7.62 -12.05
N ARG A 157 -3.71 -6.41 -11.59
CA ARG A 157 -5.09 -6.02 -11.27
C ARG A 157 -6.00 -6.03 -12.50
N ASN A 158 -5.46 -5.68 -13.68
CA ASN A 158 -6.24 -5.55 -14.90
C ASN A 158 -6.41 -6.89 -15.62
N THR A 159 -5.36 -7.73 -15.63
CA THR A 159 -5.39 -9.01 -16.36
C THR A 159 -5.90 -10.15 -15.49
N ASN A 160 -5.68 -10.07 -14.17
CA ASN A 160 -5.82 -11.20 -13.25
C ASN A 160 -5.06 -12.46 -13.72
N ASP A 161 -4.02 -12.27 -14.54
CA ASP A 161 -3.24 -13.33 -15.17
C ASP A 161 -1.77 -13.18 -14.76
N VAL A 162 -1.38 -13.97 -13.76
CA VAL A 162 -0.01 -14.00 -13.24
C VAL A 162 0.96 -14.53 -14.29
N TYR A 163 0.58 -15.61 -14.99
CA TYR A 163 1.45 -16.30 -15.94
C TYR A 163 1.72 -15.42 -17.17
N GLY A 164 0.67 -14.89 -17.80
CA GLY A 164 0.82 -14.00 -18.95
C GLY A 164 1.57 -12.72 -18.61
N THR A 165 1.36 -12.16 -17.40
CA THR A 165 2.15 -11.02 -16.93
C THR A 165 3.64 -11.37 -16.81
N CYS A 166 3.96 -12.56 -16.27
CA CYS A 166 5.34 -13.03 -16.16
C CYS A 166 5.99 -13.23 -17.55
N GLU A 167 5.33 -13.91 -18.48
CA GLU A 167 5.83 -14.12 -19.84
C GLU A 167 6.10 -12.80 -20.57
N ASN A 168 5.17 -11.84 -20.49
CA ASN A 168 5.34 -10.51 -21.07
C ASN A 168 6.57 -9.78 -20.50
N ILE A 169 6.80 -9.88 -19.19
CA ILE A 169 7.96 -9.26 -18.53
C ILE A 169 9.26 -9.95 -18.96
N VAL A 170 9.26 -11.28 -19.02
CA VAL A 170 10.40 -12.11 -19.48
C VAL A 170 10.78 -11.77 -20.91
N GLU A 171 9.81 -11.65 -21.81
CA GLU A 171 10.01 -11.27 -23.21
C GLU A 171 10.55 -9.83 -23.33
N LYS A 172 9.91 -8.87 -22.66
CA LYS A 172 10.33 -7.44 -22.65
C LYS A 172 11.76 -7.25 -22.12
N LEU A 173 12.21 -8.11 -21.22
CA LEU A 173 13.55 -8.05 -20.64
C LEU A 173 14.57 -8.96 -21.33
N GLY A 174 14.17 -9.73 -22.36
CA GLY A 174 15.04 -10.62 -23.11
C GLY A 174 15.65 -11.73 -22.25
N ILE A 175 14.89 -12.29 -21.31
CA ILE A 175 15.38 -13.31 -20.37
C ILE A 175 15.26 -14.70 -20.99
N GLU A 176 16.40 -15.32 -21.32
CA GLU A 176 16.41 -16.69 -21.86
C GLU A 176 16.61 -17.76 -20.77
N LYS A 177 17.38 -17.44 -19.73
CA LYS A 177 17.79 -18.41 -18.71
C LYS A 177 16.59 -18.92 -17.89
N SER A 178 16.29 -20.21 -17.98
CA SER A 178 15.17 -20.87 -17.31
C SER A 178 15.14 -20.66 -15.79
N SER A 179 16.31 -20.66 -15.13
CA SER A 179 16.39 -20.42 -13.68
C SER A 179 15.88 -19.02 -13.30
N ILE A 180 16.14 -17.99 -14.13
CA ILE A 180 15.69 -16.62 -13.87
C ILE A 180 14.18 -16.51 -14.14
N LYS A 181 13.69 -17.14 -15.21
CA LYS A 181 12.25 -17.23 -15.50
C LYS A 181 11.47 -17.80 -14.31
N ARG A 182 11.96 -18.90 -13.72
CA ARG A 182 11.36 -19.50 -12.52
C ARG A 182 11.34 -18.53 -11.32
N MET A 183 12.40 -17.77 -11.11
CA MET A 183 12.43 -16.77 -10.03
C MET A 183 11.40 -15.66 -10.24
N PHE A 184 11.22 -15.21 -11.49
CA PHE A 184 10.20 -14.22 -11.82
C PHE A 184 8.81 -14.76 -11.54
N ASP A 185 8.50 -15.96 -12.02
CA ASP A 185 7.20 -16.62 -11.78
C ASP A 185 6.89 -16.71 -10.28
N MET A 186 7.84 -17.21 -9.49
CA MET A 186 7.68 -17.33 -8.03
C MET A 186 7.45 -15.97 -7.36
N ASN A 187 8.27 -14.97 -7.67
CA ASN A 187 8.18 -13.65 -7.06
C ASN A 187 6.93 -12.86 -7.49
N ILE A 188 6.54 -12.92 -8.77
CA ILE A 188 5.32 -12.27 -9.29
C ILE A 188 4.09 -12.94 -8.70
N LYS A 189 4.06 -14.29 -8.65
CA LYS A 189 2.98 -15.03 -8.00
C LYS A 189 2.85 -14.67 -6.52
N ARG A 190 3.98 -14.61 -5.80
CA ARG A 190 4.02 -14.21 -4.38
C ARG A 190 3.49 -12.78 -4.18
N PHE A 191 3.90 -11.86 -5.06
CA PHE A 191 3.40 -10.49 -5.07
C PHE A 191 1.89 -10.48 -5.27
N PHE A 192 1.36 -11.15 -6.30
CA PHE A 192 -0.07 -11.23 -6.60
C PHE A 192 -0.87 -11.76 -5.39
N LEU A 193 -0.48 -12.91 -4.85
CA LEU A 193 -1.17 -13.55 -3.74
C LEU A 193 -1.24 -12.64 -2.52
N ASN A 194 -0.11 -12.03 -2.12
CA ASN A 194 -0.06 -11.26 -0.87
C ASN A 194 -0.52 -9.81 -1.02
N THR A 195 -0.61 -9.25 -2.23
CA THR A 195 -0.98 -7.83 -2.44
C THR A 195 -2.39 -7.65 -3.00
N ILE A 196 -2.92 -8.65 -3.73
CA ILE A 196 -4.20 -8.55 -4.46
C ILE A 196 -5.19 -9.60 -3.96
N ASP A 197 -4.78 -10.85 -3.86
CA ASP A 197 -5.70 -11.99 -3.64
C ASP A 197 -6.02 -12.23 -2.16
N THR A 198 -5.06 -12.00 -1.26
CA THR A 198 -5.22 -12.23 0.18
C THR A 198 -5.51 -10.96 0.97
N CYS A 199 -6.23 -11.12 2.08
CA CYS A 199 -6.48 -10.05 3.04
C CYS A 199 -5.37 -10.05 4.11
N ALA A 200 -4.21 -9.48 3.79
CA ALA A 200 -3.08 -9.38 4.74
C ALA A 200 -3.32 -8.35 5.86
N ILE A 201 -4.34 -7.49 5.72
CA ILE A 201 -4.65 -6.37 6.61
C ILE A 201 -6.16 -6.34 6.86
N GLY A 202 -6.57 -6.41 8.13
CA GLY A 202 -7.97 -6.24 8.51
C GLY A 202 -8.42 -4.79 8.43
N LEU A 203 -9.71 -4.56 8.24
CA LEU A 203 -10.33 -3.23 8.35
C LEU A 203 -11.38 -3.28 9.46
N SER A 204 -11.16 -2.51 10.53
CA SER A 204 -12.15 -2.33 11.60
C SER A 204 -12.86 -1.00 11.40
N ILE A 205 -14.19 -1.03 11.32
CA ILE A 205 -15.03 0.15 11.10
C ILE A 205 -15.79 0.46 12.39
N VAL A 206 -15.62 1.68 12.87
CA VAL A 206 -16.34 2.27 13.98
C VAL A 206 -17.47 3.14 13.43
N ARG A 207 -18.69 2.86 13.87
CA ARG A 207 -19.87 3.69 13.58
C ARG A 207 -20.31 4.41 14.84
N VAL A 208 -20.49 5.72 14.74
CA VAL A 208 -21.01 6.54 15.83
C VAL A 208 -22.48 6.84 15.56
N THR A 209 -23.37 6.17 16.30
CA THR A 209 -24.78 6.52 16.33
C THR A 209 -25.01 7.57 17.42
N GLN A 210 -25.41 8.78 17.04
CA GLN A 210 -25.95 9.75 17.99
C GLN A 210 -27.38 9.33 18.36
N SER A 211 -27.58 8.82 19.58
CA SER A 211 -28.93 8.69 20.13
C SER A 211 -29.37 10.07 20.61
N SER A 212 -30.36 10.66 19.95
CA SER A 212 -31.06 11.84 20.45
C SER A 212 -31.93 11.43 21.64
N ASN A 213 -31.37 11.40 22.84
CA ASN A 213 -32.12 11.52 24.08
C ASN A 213 -31.39 12.50 24.98
N ASN A 214 -32.13 13.48 25.48
CA ASN A 214 -31.70 14.32 26.59
C ASN A 214 -31.26 13.42 27.75
N ASP A 215 -30.21 13.86 28.44
CA ASP A 215 -29.50 13.24 29.56
C ASP A 215 -28.27 12.40 29.16
N ASP A 216 -27.10 13.03 29.36
CA ASP A 216 -25.73 12.50 29.38
C ASP A 216 -25.30 11.64 28.17
N THR A 217 -24.87 12.32 27.10
CA THR A 217 -24.38 11.72 25.86
C THR A 217 -23.04 10.97 26.04
N CYS A 218 -23.13 9.65 26.26
CA CYS A 218 -22.07 8.70 25.96
C CYS A 218 -22.23 8.19 24.52
N ALA A 219 -21.24 8.43 23.66
CA ALA A 219 -21.19 7.85 22.31
C ALA A 219 -21.01 6.33 22.40
N LEU A 220 -21.95 5.56 21.85
CA LEU A 220 -21.84 4.10 21.76
C LEU A 220 -20.93 3.73 20.58
N LEU A 221 -19.75 3.15 20.85
CA LEU A 221 -18.89 2.58 19.81
C LEU A 221 -19.40 1.18 19.46
N MET A 222 -19.95 1.03 18.25
CA MET A 222 -20.19 -0.29 17.66
C MET A 222 -18.97 -0.65 16.79
N LEU A 223 -18.21 -1.66 17.22
CA LEU A 223 -17.13 -2.27 16.44
C LEU A 223 -17.72 -3.41 15.61
N THR A 224 -17.73 -3.28 14.29
CA THR A 224 -17.96 -4.41 13.39
C THR A 224 -16.61 -4.98 13.00
N CYS A 225 -16.36 -6.25 13.36
CA CYS A 225 -15.21 -7.05 12.91
C CYS A 225 -15.44 -7.66 11.54
#